data_AF-A0A951L9P1-F1
#
_entry.id   AF-A0A951L9P1-F1
#
_cell.length_a   1.000
_cell.length_b   1.000
_cell.length_c   1.000
_cell.angle_alpha   90.00
_cell.angle_beta   90.00
_cell.angle_gamma   90.00
#
_symmetry.space_group_name_H-M   'P 1'
#
loop_
_entity.id
_entity.type
_entity.pdbx_description
1 polymer ?
#
loop_
_entity_poly.entity_id
_entity_poly.type
_entity_poly.pdbx_seq_one_letter_code
_entity_poly.pdbx_strand_id
1 'polypeptide(L)'
;MSNPTAHLVVRLPDTLARRFKQRVAQRQRSKFIEQLLERALSEEGEEDDALYQAALAVEQDEQLNAEMAEWEEAMLTDGLDHETGDKSGR
;
A
#
# COMPACT_ATOMS: atom_id res chain seq x y z
N MET A 1 11.80 18.50 6.56
CA MET A 1 10.65 18.81 5.70
C MET A 1 9.41 18.73 6.58
N SER A 2 8.59 19.78 6.68
CA SER A 2 7.36 19.72 7.50
C SER A 2 6.34 18.85 6.78
N ASN A 3 5.79 17.83 7.44
CA ASN A 3 4.73 17.02 6.85
C ASN A 3 3.44 17.85 6.78
N PRO A 4 2.76 17.95 5.63
CA PRO A 4 1.51 18.69 5.53
C PRO A 4 0.45 18.04 6.41
N THR A 5 -0.31 18.84 7.15
CA THR A 5 -1.37 18.37 8.05
C THR A 5 -2.74 18.73 7.49
N ALA A 6 -3.70 17.82 7.54
CA ALA A 6 -5.08 18.05 7.12
C ALA A 6 -6.03 18.16 8.33
N HIS A 7 -7.12 18.92 8.17
CA HIS A 7 -8.19 19.01 9.17
C HIS A 7 -9.36 18.10 8.79
N LEU A 8 -9.74 17.21 9.70
CA LEU A 8 -10.86 16.28 9.52
C LEU A 8 -11.96 16.55 10.55
N VAL A 9 -13.21 16.63 10.09
CA VAL A 9 -14.40 16.72 10.94
C VAL A 9 -15.18 15.42 10.84
N VAL A 10 -15.35 14.73 11.96
CA VAL A 10 -16.12 13.48 12.04
C VAL A 10 -17.34 13.66 12.93
N ARG A 11 -18.45 13.01 12.57
CA ARG A 11 -19.64 12.91 13.42
C ARG A 11 -19.55 11.63 14.24
N LEU A 12 -19.66 11.76 15.55
CA LEU A 12 -19.66 10.65 16.49
C LEU A 12 -20.93 10.71 17.35
N PRO A 13 -21.44 9.57 17.84
CA PRO A 13 -22.48 9.58 18.86
C PRO A 13 -22.04 10.43 20.06
N ASP A 14 -22.94 11.28 20.57
CA ASP A 14 -22.64 12.21 21.68
C ASP A 14 -22.04 11.51 22.89
N THR A 15 -22.54 10.31 23.20
CA THR A 15 -22.06 9.48 24.30
C THR A 15 -20.59 9.10 24.13
N LEU A 16 -20.17 8.76 22.91
CA LEU A 16 -18.78 8.43 22.57
C LEU A 16 -17.91 9.69 22.58
N ALA A 17 -18.38 10.78 21.99
CA ALA A 17 -17.66 12.05 21.96
C ALA A 17 -17.39 12.58 23.39
N ARG A 18 -18.38 12.45 24.28
CA ARG A 18 -18.25 12.82 25.70
C ARG A 18 -17.21 11.96 26.40
N ARG A 19 -17.27 10.63 26.24
CA ARG A 19 -16.27 9.71 26.82
C ARG A 19 -14.86 10.01 26.34
N PHE A 20 -14.69 10.25 25.04
CA PHE A 20 -13.40 10.62 24.46
C PHE A 20 -12.86 11.91 25.10
N LYS A 21 -13.67 12.96 25.16
CA LYS A 21 -13.28 14.26 25.75
C LYS A 21 -12.95 14.17 27.25
N GLN A 22 -13.61 13.25 27.98
CA GLN A 22 -13.36 13.01 29.42
C GLN A 22 -12.09 12.20 29.67
N ARG A 23 -11.77 11.24 28.81
CA ARG A 23 -10.63 10.33 28.99
C ARG A 23 -9.34 10.84 28.36
N VAL A 24 -9.44 11.70 27.34
CA VAL A 24 -8.28 12.20 26.58
C VAL A 24 -8.16 13.72 26.73
N ALA A 25 -7.05 14.14 27.33
CA ALA A 25 -6.73 15.56 27.52
C ALA A 25 -6.71 16.30 26.18
N GLN A 26 -7.19 17.54 26.15
CA GLN A 26 -7.37 18.32 24.91
C GLN A 26 -6.13 18.33 24.00
N ARG A 27 -4.94 18.53 24.57
CA ARG A 27 -3.65 18.57 23.85
C ARG A 27 -3.17 17.23 23.27
N GLN A 28 -3.81 16.13 23.67
CA GLN A 28 -3.46 14.77 23.22
C GLN A 28 -4.50 14.19 22.26
N ARG A 29 -5.63 14.88 22.03
CA ARG A 29 -6.74 14.35 21.23
C ARG A 29 -6.34 14.05 19.79
N SER A 30 -5.65 14.98 19.12
CA SER A 30 -5.20 14.76 17.74
C SER A 30 -4.25 13.57 17.66
N LYS A 31 -3.26 13.50 18.56
CA LYS A 31 -2.31 12.38 18.64
C LYS A 31 -2.99 11.04 18.94
N PHE A 32 -4.00 11.04 19.80
CA PHE A 32 -4.79 9.84 20.08
C PHE A 32 -5.53 9.34 18.84
N ILE A 33 -6.14 10.25 18.09
CA ILE A 33 -6.86 9.91 16.85
C ILE A 33 -5.88 9.47 15.76
N GLU A 34 -4.74 10.14 15.62
CA GLU A 34 -3.64 9.75 14.73
C GLU A 34 -3.22 8.30 14.98
N GLN A 35 -2.85 7.95 16.22
CA GLN A 35 -2.48 6.58 16.58
C GLN A 35 -3.60 5.55 16.36
N LEU A 36 -4.85 5.96 16.58
CA LEU A 36 -6.00 5.09 16.34
C LEU A 36 -6.17 4.82 14.84
N LEU A 37 -6.01 5.84 14.00
CA LEU A 37 -6.10 5.74 12.55
C LEU A 37 -4.90 4.97 11.99
N GLU A 38 -3.68 5.26 12.42
CA GLU A 38 -2.48 4.50 12.03
C GLU A 38 -2.66 3.03 12.31
N ARG A 39 -3.15 2.66 13.50
CA ARG A 39 -3.41 1.25 13.84
C ARG A 39 -4.56 0.65 13.05
N ALA A 40 -5.62 1.40 12.78
CA ALA A 40 -6.78 0.91 12.05
C ALA A 40 -6.56 0.83 10.53
N LEU A 41 -5.59 1.59 10.02
CA LEU A 41 -5.22 1.69 8.60
C LEU A 41 -3.81 1.15 8.34
N SER A 42 -3.21 0.47 9.33
CA SER A 42 -1.96 -0.27 9.11
C SER A 42 -2.21 -1.29 8.00
N GLU A 43 -1.17 -1.66 7.25
CA GLU A 43 -1.21 -2.56 6.08
C GLU A 43 -1.97 -3.89 6.30
N GLU A 44 -2.25 -4.27 7.55
CA GLU A 44 -3.25 -5.30 7.90
C GLU A 44 -4.64 -5.06 7.25
N GLY A 45 -4.96 -3.84 6.78
CA GLY A 45 -6.16 -3.53 6.00
C GLY A 45 -6.01 -3.61 4.48
N GLU A 46 -4.79 -3.75 3.94
CA GLU A 46 -4.54 -4.03 2.52
C GLU A 46 -4.76 -5.52 2.20
N GLU A 47 -4.86 -6.37 3.23
CA GLU A 47 -5.22 -7.79 3.09
C GLU A 47 -6.64 -8.00 2.53
N ASP A 48 -7.51 -6.98 2.58
CA ASP A 48 -8.87 -7.02 2.03
C ASP A 48 -8.93 -6.64 0.52
N ASP A 49 -7.80 -6.30 -0.12
CA ASP A 49 -7.77 -6.16 -1.57
C ASP A 49 -7.76 -7.55 -2.21
N ALA A 50 -8.94 -8.01 -2.61
CA ALA A 50 -9.15 -9.28 -3.29
C ALA A 50 -8.25 -9.46 -4.53
N LEU A 51 -7.85 -8.37 -5.19
CA LEU A 51 -6.93 -8.44 -6.32
C LEU A 51 -5.49 -8.70 -5.85
N TYR A 52 -5.06 -8.02 -4.79
CA TYR A 52 -3.74 -8.24 -4.18
C TYR A 52 -3.61 -9.67 -3.63
N GLN A 53 -4.63 -10.17 -2.92
CA GLN A 53 -4.64 -11.54 -2.43
C GLN A 53 -4.64 -12.58 -3.55
N ALA A 54 -5.37 -12.32 -4.63
CA ALA A 54 -5.35 -13.18 -5.81
C ALA A 54 -3.96 -13.19 -6.48
N ALA A 55 -3.31 -12.03 -6.62
CA ALA A 55 -1.96 -11.93 -7.16
C ALA A 55 -0.94 -12.65 -6.27
N LEU A 56 -1.01 -12.44 -4.95
CA LEU A 56 -0.13 -13.10 -3.99
C LEU A 56 -0.31 -14.62 -3.98
N ALA A 57 -1.55 -15.12 -4.09
CA ALA A 57 -1.82 -16.54 -4.17
C ALA A 57 -1.25 -17.18 -5.46
N VAL A 58 -1.29 -16.46 -6.58
CA VAL A 58 -0.65 -16.87 -7.84
C VAL A 58 0.86 -16.92 -7.71
N GLU A 59 1.49 -15.88 -7.13
CA GLU A 59 2.93 -15.85 -6.91
C GLU A 59 3.43 -16.95 -5.97
N GLN A 60 2.60 -17.46 -5.05
CA GLN A 60 2.95 -18.54 -4.12
C GLN A 60 2.71 -19.94 -4.68
N ASP A 61 2.05 -20.09 -5.83
CA ASP A 61 1.80 -21.39 -6.45
C ASP A 61 3.05 -21.86 -7.22
N GLU A 62 3.86 -22.69 -6.56
CA GLU A 62 5.11 -23.22 -7.13
C GLU A 62 4.90 -24.02 -8.42
N GLN A 63 3.76 -24.71 -8.57
CA GLN A 63 3.47 -25.50 -9.77
C GLN A 63 3.14 -24.57 -10.93
N LEU A 64 2.25 -23.61 -10.71
CA LEU A 64 1.89 -22.61 -11.72
C LEU A 64 3.11 -21.77 -12.14
N ASN A 65 3.94 -21.35 -11.18
CA ASN A 65 5.18 -20.61 -11.47
C ASN A 65 6.17 -21.43 -12.30
N ALA A 66 6.29 -22.74 -12.05
CA ALA A 66 7.13 -23.61 -12.86
C ALA A 66 6.60 -23.73 -14.30
N GLU A 67 5.29 -23.75 -14.49
CA GLU A 67 4.65 -23.72 -15.81
C GLU A 67 4.84 -22.36 -16.51
N MET A 68 4.85 -21.25 -15.76
CA MET A 68 5.07 -19.90 -16.31
C MET A 68 6.53 -19.58 -16.63
N ALA A 69 7.51 -20.22 -15.96
CA ALA A 69 8.94 -19.95 -16.15
C ALA A 69 9.40 -20.12 -17.61
N GLU A 70 8.82 -21.10 -18.34
CA GLU A 70 9.10 -21.32 -19.77
C GLU A 70 8.64 -20.13 -20.64
N TRP A 71 7.50 -19.53 -20.28
CA TRP A 71 6.95 -18.37 -20.99
C TRP A 71 7.74 -17.09 -20.68
N GLU A 72 8.17 -16.89 -19.43
CA GLU A 72 9.00 -15.74 -19.05
C GLU A 72 10.34 -15.75 -19.79
N GLU A 73 11.03 -16.89 -19.87
CA GLU A 73 12.33 -16.99 -20.54
C GLU A 73 12.23 -16.63 -22.03
N ALA A 74 11.17 -17.07 -22.71
CA ALA A 74 10.95 -16.79 -24.13
C ALA A 74 10.54 -15.33 -24.42
N MET A 75 9.89 -14.66 -23.46
CA MET A 75 9.31 -13.32 -23.64
C MET A 75 10.13 -12.20 -23.00
N LEU A 76 11.12 -12.51 -22.15
CA LEU A 76 11.86 -11.52 -21.34
C LEU A 76 12.51 -10.39 -22.15
N THR A 77 12.90 -10.70 -23.39
CA THR A 77 13.58 -9.77 -24.30
C THR A 77 12.73 -9.39 -25.52
N ASP A 78 11.47 -9.83 -25.57
CA ASP A 78 10.59 -9.53 -26.71
C ASP A 78 10.30 -8.02 -26.75
N GLY A 79 10.65 -7.38 -27.87
CA GLY A 79 10.59 -5.92 -28.03
C GLY A 79 11.76 -5.12 -27.43
N LEU A 80 12.76 -5.77 -26.82
CA LEU A 80 14.02 -5.13 -26.40
C LEU A 80 15.11 -5.36 -27.46
N ASP A 81 15.05 -4.59 -28.56
CA ASP A 81 16.16 -4.52 -29.51
C ASP A 81 17.34 -3.81 -28.84
N HIS A 82 18.42 -4.54 -28.56
CA HIS A 82 19.71 -3.93 -28.26
C HIS A 82 20.23 -3.22 -29.51
N GLU A 83 19.85 -1.95 -29.70
CA GLU A 83 20.59 -1.05 -30.58
C GLU A 83 22.00 -0.86 -30.01
N THR A 84 22.89 -1.76 -30.43
CA THR A 84 24.33 -1.60 -30.26
C THR A 84 24.74 -0.29 -30.91
N GLY A 85 25.24 0.62 -30.08
CA GLY A 85 25.54 1.99 -30.46
C GLY A 85 26.27 2.13 -31.79
N ASP A 86 25.70 2.97 -32.65
CA ASP A 86 26.36 3.53 -33.81
C ASP A 86 27.57 4.37 -33.35
N LYS A 87 28.75 3.75 -33.36
CA LYS A 87 30.02 4.48 -33.42
C LYS A 87 30.38 4.71 -34.88
N SER A 88 29.78 5.73 -35.49
CA SER A 88 30.36 6.40 -36.65
C SER A 88 30.18 7.91 -36.57
N GLY A 89 30.74 8.49 -35.51
CA GLY A 89 31.05 9.91 -35.45
C GLY A 89 32.41 10.19 -36.10
N ARG A 90 32.35 10.57 -37.39
CA ARG A 90 33.19 11.53 -38.13
C ARG A 90 34.73 11.43 -38.08
#